data_AF-A0A4P6PYG4-F1
#
_entry.id   AF-A0A4P6PYG4-F1
#
_cell.length_a   1.000
_cell.length_b   1.000
_cell.length_c   1.000
_cell.angle_alpha   90.00
_cell.angle_beta   90.00
_cell.angle_gamma   90.00
#
_symmetry.space_group_name_H-M   'P 1'
#
loop_
_entity.id
_entity.type
_entity.pdbx_description
1 polymer ?
#
loop_
_entity_poly.entity_id
_entity_poly.type
_entity_poly.pdbx_seq_one_letter_code
_entity_poly.pdbx_strand_id
1 'polypeptide(L)' 'MSQVWPMKALGAMTAAEVLAALKQLPYLCPEDAALEKALRAQLSRVVEREHRPGAQADWAL' A
#
# COMPACT_ATOMS: atom_id res chain seq x y z
N MET A 1 -24.07 12.24 0.26
CA MET A 1 -22.97 12.94 0.95
C MET A 1 -21.70 12.16 0.67
N SER A 2 -20.79 12.67 -0.16
CA SER A 2 -19.53 11.99 -0.45
C SER A 2 -18.71 11.96 0.83
N GLN A 3 -18.61 10.80 1.49
CA GLN A 3 -17.72 10.62 2.62
C GLN A 3 -16.31 10.89 2.11
N VAL A 4 -15.72 12.00 2.55
CA VAL A 4 -14.32 12.32 2.30
C VAL A 4 -13.52 11.33 3.11
N TRP A 5 -13.22 10.17 2.51
CA TRP A 5 -12.19 9.29 3.06
C TRP A 5 -10.93 10.15 3.16
N PRO A 6 -10.18 10.13 4.28
CA PRO A 6 -8.82 10.61 4.26
C PRO A 6 -8.05 9.65 3.35
N MET A 7 -8.15 9.87 2.03
CA MET A 7 -7.49 9.07 1.01
C MET A 7 -6.03 9.44 1.05
N LYS A 8 -5.32 8.84 2.01
CA LYS A 8 -3.88 8.67 1.86
C LYS A 8 -3.69 8.04 0.49
N ALA A 9 -2.99 8.75 -0.40
CA ALA A 9 -2.75 8.26 -1.74
C ALA A 9 -2.15 6.85 -1.62
N LEU A 10 -2.59 5.92 -2.48
CA LEU A 10 -2.12 4.53 -2.43
C LEU A 10 -0.59 4.45 -2.39
N GLY A 11 0.09 5.33 -3.14
CA GLY A 11 1.54 5.47 -3.18
C GLY A 11 2.21 5.86 -1.85
N ALA A 12 1.46 6.47 -0.93
CA ALA A 12 1.91 6.90 0.39
C ALA A 12 1.55 5.92 1.51
N MET A 13 0.78 4.86 1.21
CA MET A 13 0.42 3.84 2.20
C MET A 13 1.62 2.97 2.57
N THR A 14 1.70 2.59 3.84
CA THR A 14 2.68 1.62 4.35
C THR A 14 2.26 0.20 3.98
N ALA A 15 3.18 -0.77 4.06
CA ALA A 15 2.86 -2.17 3.79
C ALA A 15 1.73 -2.68 4.70
N ALA A 16 1.72 -2.28 5.97
CA ALA A 16 0.67 -2.64 6.93
C ALA A 16 -0.70 -2.08 6.54
N GLU A 17 -0.76 -0.82 6.09
CA GLU A 17 -2.00 -0.19 5.64
C GLU A 17 -2.54 -0.85 4.36
N VAL A 18 -1.66 -1.15 3.39
CA VAL A 18 -2.04 -1.84 2.15
C VAL A 18 -2.53 -3.26 2.43
N LEU A 19 -1.89 -3.98 3.35
CA LEU A 19 -2.34 -5.30 3.80
C LEU A 19 -3.70 -5.25 4.49
N ALA A 20 -3.94 -4.24 5.34
CA ALA A 20 -5.23 -4.06 5.98
C ALA A 20 -6.34 -3.79 4.95
N ALA A 21 -6.07 -2.96 3.95
CA ALA A 21 -6.99 -2.70 2.85
C ALA A 21 -7.30 -3.96 2.03
N LEU A 22 -6.29 -4.78 1.70
CA LEU A 22 -6.49 -6.06 1.00
C LEU A 22 -7.37 -7.04 1.79
N LYS A 23 -7.24 -7.08 3.13
CA LYS A 23 -8.08 -7.94 3.98
C LYS A 23 -9.53 -7.47 4.03
N GLN A 24 -9.77 -6.17 3.90
CA GLN A 24 -11.12 -5.60 3.94
C GLN A 24 -11.83 -5.63 2.58
N LEU A 25 -11.06 -5.68 1.49
CA LEU A 25 -11.60 -5.62 0.13
C LEU A 25 -12.71 -6.66 -0.17
N PRO A 26 -12.61 -7.95 0.23
CA PRO A 26 -13.67 -8.92 -0.02
C PRO A 26 -15.00 -8.60 0.67
N TYR A 27 -14.96 -7.81 1.75
CA TYR A 27 -16.14 -7.43 2.53
C TYR A 27 -16.78 -6.13 2.05
N LEU A 28 -16.00 -5.25 1.41
CA LEU A 28 -16.45 -3.94 0.94
C LEU A 28 -16.77 -3.93 -0.55
N CYS A 29 -15.88 -4.50 -1.37
CA CYS A 29 -15.97 -4.49 -2.84
C CYS A 29 -15.43 -5.81 -3.42
N PRO A 30 -16.11 -6.95 -3.20
CA PRO A 30 -15.63 -8.27 -3.62
C PRO A 30 -15.43 -8.43 -5.13
N GLU A 31 -16.13 -7.63 -5.95
CA GLU A 31 -16.04 -7.70 -7.41
C GLU A 31 -14.97 -6.77 -8.01
N ASP A 32 -14.35 -5.91 -7.20
CA ASP A 32 -13.38 -4.94 -7.68
C ASP A 32 -11.97 -5.54 -7.80
N ALA A 33 -11.80 -6.36 -8.84
CA ALA A 33 -10.53 -6.98 -9.19
C ALA A 33 -9.45 -5.94 -9.60
N ALA A 34 -9.87 -4.77 -10.09
CA ALA A 34 -8.94 -3.69 -10.45
C ALA A 34 -8.29 -3.08 -9.20
N LEU A 35 -9.09 -2.82 -8.17
CA LEU A 35 -8.62 -2.35 -6.88
C LEU A 35 -7.75 -3.39 -6.17
N GLU A 36 -8.12 -4.67 -6.21
CA GLU A 36 -7.30 -5.75 -5.67
C GLU A 36 -5.90 -5.77 -6.30
N LYS A 37 -5.86 -5.70 -7.64
CA LYS A 37 -4.61 -5.70 -8.41
C LYS A 37 -3.75 -4.48 -8.08
N ALA A 38 -4.36 -3.30 -7.93
CA ALA A 38 -3.66 -2.07 -7.57
C ALA A 38 -3.05 -2.16 -6.17
N LEU A 39 -3.78 -2.67 -5.18
CA LEU A 39 -3.29 -2.86 -3.81
C LEU A 39 -2.15 -3.88 -3.75
N ARG A 40 -2.28 -5.01 -4.46
CA ARG A 40 -1.19 -6.02 -4.56
C ARG A 40 0.07 -5.43 -5.19
N ALA A 41 -0.07 -4.67 -6.27
CA ALA A 41 1.06 -4.01 -6.92
C ALA A 41 1.73 -2.98 -6.00
N GLN A 42 0.94 -2.23 -5.22
CA GLN A 42 1.51 -1.30 -4.24
C GLN A 42 2.23 -2.02 -3.11
N LEU A 43 1.69 -3.14 -2.61
CA LEU A 43 2.37 -3.94 -1.59
C LEU A 43 3.73 -4.42 -2.06
N SER A 44 3.83 -4.94 -3.29
CA SER A 44 5.12 -5.34 -3.89
C SER A 44 6.11 -4.18 -3.94
N ARG A 45 5.68 -2.99 -4.36
CA ARG A 45 6.53 -1.78 -4.42
C ARG A 45 7.02 -1.32 -3.05
N VAL A 46 6.16 -1.34 -2.04
CA VAL A 46 6.55 -0.93 -0.68
C VAL A 46 7.53 -1.94 -0.10
N VAL A 47 7.30 -3.24 -0.29
CA VAL A 47 8.23 -4.29 0.15
C VAL A 47 9.58 -4.16 -0.57
N GLU A 48 9.61 -3.94 -1.88
CA GLU A 48 10.86 -3.70 -2.62
C GLU A 48 11.60 -2.45 -2.13
N ARG A 49 10.87 -1.38 -1.81
CA ARG A 49 11.42 -0.14 -1.27
C ARG A 49 12.02 -0.33 0.12
N GLU A 50 11.34 -1.06 0.99
CA GLU A 50 11.81 -1.40 2.34
C GLU A 50 12.95 -2.41 2.30
N HIS A 51 12.96 -3.31 1.31
CA HIS A 51 13.97 -4.35 1.15
C HIS A 51 15.24 -3.89 0.42
N ARG A 52 15.26 -2.70 -0.20
CA ARG A 52 16.45 -2.20 -0.90
C ARG A 52 17.65 -2.13 0.07
N PRO A 53 18.66 -3.01 -0.08
CA PRO A 53 19.81 -3.07 0.82
C PRO A 53 20.85 -2.02 0.44
N GLY A 54 20.50 -0.74 0.61
CA GLY A 54 21.38 0.38 0.21
C GLY A 54 21.03 1.75 0.79
N ALA A 55 20.04 1.86 1.67
CA ALA A 55 19.68 3.12 2.35
C ALA A 55 20.31 3.24 3.76
N GLN A 56 21.22 2.34 4.12
CA GLN A 56 22.00 2.36 5.37
C GLN A 56 23.49 2.56 5.07
N ALA A 57 23.84 3.62 4.35
CA ALA A 57 25.24 3.97 4.06
C ALA A 57 25.47 5.49 3.97
N ASP A 58 24.67 6.31 4.67
CA ASP A 58 24.78 7.79 4.60
C ASP A 58 24.64 8.46 5.98
N TRP A 59 25.04 7.79 7.06
CA TRP A 59 25.10 8.38 8.41
C TRP A 59 26.50 8.31 9.04
N ALA A 60 27.55 8.12 8.23
CA ALA A 60 28.93 8.04 8.69
C ALA A 60 29.85 9.07 7.99
N LEU A 61 29.40 10.31 7.91
CA LEU A 61 30.25 11.48 7.66
C LEU A 61 30.05 12.52 8.76
#